data_AF-A0A7S7ETD2-F1
#
_entry.id   AF-A0A7S7ETD2-F1
#
_cell.length_a   1.000
_cell.length_b   1.000
_cell.length_c   1.000
_cell.angle_alpha   90.00
_cell.angle_beta   90.00
_cell.angle_gamma   90.00
#
_symmetry.space_group_name_H-M   'P 1'
#
loop_
_entity.id
_entity.type
_entity.pdbx_description
1 polymer ?
#
loop_
_entity_poly.entity_id
_entity_poly.type
_entity_poly.pdbx_seq_one_letter_code
_entity_poly.pdbx_strand_id
1 'polypeptide(L)'
;MKPVQYMQEGFKAVTAGHLDTKLDFETETEFGEMRDAFNYMVQRLKDSEEKRMTMEYERMQLFSHIAHDLKTPMTTIYGYAGALARGMVEEPDKQREYHLAIKAKSTQVNQLIDQRFPIPRWVRNTR
;
A
#
# COMPACT_ATOMS: atom_id res chain seq x y z
N MET A 1 12.85 -44.49 8.60
CA MET A 1 13.55 -43.22 8.94
C MET A 1 12.96 -42.68 10.23
N LYS A 2 13.74 -41.97 11.06
CA LYS A 2 13.29 -41.53 12.40
C LYS A 2 12.47 -40.23 12.27
N PRO A 3 11.27 -40.10 12.87
CA PRO A 3 10.39 -38.92 12.77
C PRO A 3 11.06 -37.55 12.97
N VAL A 4 12.09 -37.50 13.82
CA VAL A 4 12.92 -36.31 14.07
C VAL A 4 13.55 -35.74 12.80
N GLN A 5 13.97 -36.57 11.85
CA GLN A 5 14.61 -36.12 10.61
C GLN A 5 13.61 -35.38 9.71
N TYR A 6 12.39 -35.92 9.56
CA TYR A 6 11.32 -35.26 8.80
C TYR A 6 11.00 -33.89 9.40
N MET A 7 10.89 -33.79 10.73
CA MET A 7 10.65 -32.51 11.39
C MET A 7 11.78 -31.51 11.12
N GLN A 8 13.05 -31.93 11.25
CA GLN A 8 14.20 -31.05 10.98
C GLN A 8 14.21 -30.52 9.54
N GLU A 9 13.88 -31.37 8.57
CA GLU A 9 13.75 -30.98 7.17
C GLU A 9 12.59 -30.00 6.95
N GLY A 10 11.44 -30.27 7.56
CA GLY A 10 10.27 -29.38 7.50
C GLY A 10 10.57 -27.99 8.06
N PHE A 11 11.19 -27.90 9.24
CA PHE A 11 11.59 -26.63 9.82
C PHE A 11 12.56 -25.87 8.93
N LYS A 12 13.58 -26.55 8.37
CA LYS A 12 14.54 -25.93 7.44
C LYS A 12 13.83 -25.35 6.21
N ALA A 13 12.90 -26.10 5.60
CA ALA A 13 12.18 -25.66 4.43
C ALA A 13 11.33 -24.40 4.70
N VAL A 14 10.61 -24.38 5.82
CA VAL A 14 9.79 -23.21 6.25
C VAL A 14 10.67 -22.00 6.56
N THR A 15 11.80 -22.18 7.24
CA THR A 15 12.75 -21.06 7.50
C THR A 15 13.37 -20.50 6.22
N ALA A 16 13.44 -21.29 5.15
CA ALA A 16 13.86 -20.85 3.82
C ALA A 16 12.72 -20.23 2.99
N GLY A 17 11.51 -20.08 3.56
CA GLY A 17 10.36 -19.46 2.90
C GLY A 17 9.44 -20.43 2.14
N HIS A 18 9.67 -21.74 2.20
CA HIS A 18 8.82 -22.73 1.52
C HIS A 18 7.57 -23.03 2.36
N LEU A 19 6.55 -22.17 2.27
CA LEU A 19 5.30 -22.29 3.02
C LEU A 19 4.31 -23.33 2.46
N ASP A 20 4.67 -23.99 1.37
CA ASP A 20 3.96 -25.18 0.86
C ASP A 20 4.44 -26.49 1.51
N THR A 21 5.41 -26.41 2.43
CA THR A 21 5.95 -27.57 3.14
C THR A 21 4.88 -28.19 4.04
N LYS A 22 4.71 -29.51 3.93
CA LYS A 22 3.85 -30.30 4.81
C LYS A 22 4.62 -31.50 5.33
N LEU A 23 4.55 -31.73 6.64
CA LEU A 23 5.01 -32.98 7.23
C LEU A 23 3.94 -34.04 7.04
N ASP A 24 4.31 -35.13 6.38
CA ASP A 24 3.43 -36.26 6.10
C ASP A 24 4.16 -37.56 6.43
N PHE A 25 4.03 -37.99 7.68
CA PHE A 25 4.56 -39.26 8.15
C PHE A 25 3.57 -39.88 9.14
N GLU A 26 3.52 -41.21 9.16
CA GLU A 26 2.67 -41.98 10.07
C GLU A 26 3.39 -42.24 11.40
N THR A 27 2.68 -41.99 12.49
CA THR A 27 3.12 -42.32 13.85
C THR A 27 1.93 -42.25 14.80
N GLU A 28 1.90 -43.13 15.80
CA GLU A 28 0.89 -43.13 16.88
C GLU A 28 1.41 -42.44 18.17
N THR A 29 2.51 -41.71 18.07
CA THR A 29 3.22 -41.10 19.20
C THR A 29 3.04 -39.57 19.25
N GLU A 30 3.67 -38.92 20.22
CA GLU A 30 3.69 -37.45 20.40
C GLU A 30 4.22 -36.71 19.14
N PHE A 31 4.97 -37.40 18.28
CA PHE A 31 5.42 -36.86 17.00
C PHE A 31 4.26 -36.59 16.01
N GLY A 32 3.13 -37.28 16.16
CA GLY A 32 1.93 -37.04 15.35
C GLY A 32 1.25 -35.72 15.70
N GLU A 33 1.14 -35.41 16.99
CA GLU A 33 0.63 -34.11 17.45
C GLU A 33 1.56 -32.97 17.01
N MET A 34 2.88 -33.18 17.09
CA MET A 34 3.84 -32.19 16.61
C MET A 34 3.76 -31.97 15.08
N ARG A 35 3.54 -33.04 14.30
CA ARG A 35 3.31 -32.95 12.85
C ARG A 35 2.09 -32.09 12.56
N ASP A 36 0.98 -32.33 13.25
CA ASP A 36 -0.27 -31.61 13.02
C ASP A 36 -0.18 -30.15 13.46
N ALA A 37 0.45 -29.88 14.60
CA ALA A 37 0.74 -28.54 15.07
C ALA A 37 1.67 -27.77 14.10
N PHE A 38 2.71 -28.43 13.58
CA PHE A 38 3.60 -27.85 12.57
C PHE A 38 2.82 -27.49 11.30
N ASN A 39 2.04 -28.43 10.75
CA ASN A 39 1.27 -28.20 9.53
C ASN A 39 0.26 -27.05 9.71
N TYR A 40 -0.40 -26.98 10.87
CA TYR A 40 -1.28 -25.87 11.21
C TYR A 40 -0.53 -24.54 11.25
N MET A 41 0.64 -24.49 11.91
CA MET A 41 1.48 -23.29 11.95
C MET A 41 1.89 -22.82 10.55
N VAL A 42 2.35 -23.73 9.69
CA VAL A 42 2.75 -23.40 8.31
C VAL A 42 1.58 -22.84 7.51
N GLN A 43 0.40 -23.45 7.63
CA GLN A 43 -0.81 -22.94 6.97
C GLN A 43 -1.16 -21.52 7.46
N ARG A 44 -1.11 -21.28 8.78
CA ARG A 44 -1.38 -19.95 9.34
C ARG A 44 -0.37 -18.90 8.87
N LEU A 45 0.90 -19.28 8.75
CA LEU A 45 1.94 -18.41 8.23
C LEU A 45 1.71 -18.09 6.75
N LYS A 46 1.33 -19.09 5.94
CA LYS A 46 0.96 -18.92 4.53
C LYS A 46 -0.21 -17.95 4.36
N ASP A 47 -1.29 -18.16 5.11
CA ASP A 47 -2.47 -17.28 5.08
C ASP A 47 -2.10 -15.84 5.50
N SER A 48 -1.20 -15.68 6.48
CA SER A 48 -0.73 -14.38 6.93
C SER A 48 0.09 -13.66 5.87
N GLU A 49 0.99 -14.36 5.19
CA GLU A 49 1.79 -13.81 4.10
C GLU A 49 0.93 -13.45 2.89
N GLU A 50 -0.05 -14.27 2.51
CA GLU A 50 -1.00 -13.96 1.44
C GLU A 50 -1.82 -12.70 1.74
N LYS A 51 -2.32 -12.58 2.98
CA LYS A 51 -3.00 -11.37 3.44
C LYS A 51 -2.07 -10.16 3.40
N ARG A 52 -0.82 -10.32 3.84
CA ARG A 52 0.17 -9.23 3.80
C ARG A 52 0.43 -8.76 2.38
N MET A 53 0.65 -9.69 1.44
CA MET A 53 0.84 -9.37 0.02
C MET A 53 -0.38 -8.68 -0.59
N THR A 54 -1.59 -9.17 -0.27
CA THR A 54 -2.85 -8.54 -0.73
C THR A 54 -2.97 -7.12 -0.21
N MET A 55 -2.74 -6.89 1.09
CA MET A 55 -2.76 -5.55 1.68
C MET A 55 -1.70 -4.63 1.08
N GLU A 56 -0.50 -5.13 0.81
CA GLU A 56 0.55 -4.35 0.14
C GLU A 56 0.16 -3.95 -1.28
N TYR A 57 -0.44 -4.88 -2.03
CA TYR A 57 -0.96 -4.62 -3.37
C TYR A 57 -2.08 -3.58 -3.36
N GLU A 58 -3.07 -3.73 -2.48
CA GLU A 58 -4.16 -2.75 -2.32
C GLU A 58 -3.63 -1.36 -1.94
N ARG A 59 -2.63 -1.32 -1.04
CA ARG A 59 -1.96 -0.07 -0.66
C ARG A 59 -1.27 0.58 -1.87
N MET A 60 -0.58 -0.19 -2.71
CA MET A 60 0.05 0.33 -3.93
C MET A 60 -0.99 0.88 -4.92
N GLN A 61 -2.12 0.19 -5.10
CA GLN A 61 -3.22 0.66 -5.95
C GLN A 61 -3.82 1.96 -5.43
N LEU A 62 -4.03 2.08 -4.12
CA LEU A 62 -4.50 3.32 -3.50
C LEU A 62 -3.57 4.49 -3.79
N PHE A 63 -2.26 4.31 -3.59
CA PHE A 63 -1.27 5.36 -3.88
C PHE A 63 -1.24 5.75 -5.37
N SER A 64 -1.37 4.78 -6.27
CA SER A 64 -1.45 5.02 -7.72
C SER A 64 -2.66 5.90 -8.08
N HIS A 65 -3.84 5.56 -7.55
CA HIS A 65 -5.05 6.35 -7.76
C HIS A 65 -4.93 7.77 -7.21
N ILE A 66 -4.39 7.93 -5.99
CA ILE A 66 -4.14 9.25 -5.40
C ILE A 66 -3.19 10.07 -6.29
N ALA A 67 -2.08 9.47 -6.75
CA ALA A 67 -1.11 10.16 -7.59
C ALA A 67 -1.74 10.61 -8.92
N HIS A 68 -2.57 9.78 -9.55
CA HIS A 68 -3.31 10.13 -10.76
C HIS A 68 -4.28 11.31 -10.53
N ASP A 69 -5.08 11.24 -9.46
CA ASP A 69 -6.06 12.26 -9.11
C ASP A 69 -5.39 13.61 -8.81
N LEU A 70 -4.22 13.60 -8.16
CA LEU A 70 -3.44 14.81 -7.88
C LEU A 70 -2.71 15.36 -9.12
N LYS A 71 -2.21 14.50 -10.01
CA LYS A 71 -1.48 14.91 -11.21
C LYS A 71 -2.33 15.78 -12.13
N THR A 72 -3.62 15.51 -12.23
CA THR A 72 -4.55 16.23 -13.11
C THR A 72 -4.64 17.74 -12.78
N PRO A 73 -5.07 18.17 -11.57
CA PRO A 73 -5.10 19.58 -11.21
C PRO A 73 -3.69 20.21 -11.18
N MET A 74 -2.66 19.45 -10.79
CA MET A 74 -1.27 19.93 -10.80
C MET A 74 -0.77 20.28 -12.21
N THR A 75 -1.15 19.49 -13.22
CA THR A 75 -0.81 19.77 -14.62
C THR A 75 -1.42 21.09 -15.09
N THR A 76 -2.68 21.36 -14.71
CA THR A 76 -3.34 22.64 -15.00
C THR A 76 -2.65 23.81 -14.29
N ILE A 77 -2.34 23.67 -13.00
CA ILE A 77 -1.64 24.70 -12.22
C ILE A 77 -0.29 25.03 -12.89
N TYR A 78 0.49 24.01 -13.22
CA TYR A 78 1.79 24.18 -13.85
C TYR A 78 1.69 24.85 -15.22
N GLY A 79 0.73 24.44 -16.05
CA GLY A 79 0.50 25.02 -17.38
C GLY A 79 0.14 26.51 -17.31
N TYR A 80 -0.85 26.86 -16.49
CA TYR A 80 -1.30 28.25 -16.35
C TYR A 80 -0.26 29.14 -15.69
N ALA A 81 0.38 28.67 -14.62
CA ALA A 81 1.46 29.41 -13.98
C ALA A 81 2.64 29.63 -14.94
N GLY A 82 2.99 28.63 -15.75
CA GLY A 82 4.04 28.73 -16.76
C GLY A 82 3.69 29.69 -17.90
N ALA A 83 2.44 29.72 -18.35
CA ALA A 83 1.98 30.68 -19.36
C ALA A 83 2.05 32.13 -18.84
N LEU A 84 1.60 32.37 -17.60
CA LEU A 84 1.71 33.66 -16.94
C LEU A 84 3.17 34.09 -16.76
N ALA A 85 4.03 33.19 -16.26
CA ALA A 85 5.44 33.48 -16.00
C ALA A 85 6.24 33.82 -17.26
N ARG A 86 5.85 33.27 -18.42
CA ARG A 86 6.47 33.57 -19.72
C ARG A 86 5.87 34.79 -20.41
N GLY A 87 4.90 35.48 -19.80
CA GLY A 87 4.21 36.61 -20.41
C GLY A 87 3.38 36.21 -21.64
N MET A 88 3.00 34.94 -21.78
CA MET A 88 2.22 34.45 -22.93
C MET A 88 0.74 34.89 -22.88
N VAL A 89 0.31 35.44 -21.74
CA VAL A 89 -1.05 35.95 -21.52
C VAL A 89 -0.92 37.43 -21.24
N GLU A 90 -1.27 38.25 -22.21
CA GLU A 90 -1.11 39.71 -22.13
C GLU A 90 -2.39 40.40 -21.66
N GLU A 91 -3.55 39.83 -21.97
CA GLU A 91 -4.84 40.45 -21.65
C GLU A 91 -5.15 40.33 -20.14
N PRO A 92 -5.40 41.45 -19.43
CA PRO A 92 -5.64 41.43 -17.98
C PRO A 92 -6.78 40.49 -17.55
N ASP A 93 -7.84 40.41 -18.36
CA ASP A 93 -8.99 39.53 -18.07
C ASP A 93 -8.61 38.05 -18.15
N LYS A 94 -7.80 37.65 -19.14
CA LYS A 94 -7.29 36.27 -19.25
C LYS A 94 -6.27 35.95 -18.15
N GLN A 95 -5.42 36.90 -17.78
CA GLN A 95 -4.53 36.73 -16.63
C GLN A 95 -5.32 36.45 -15.36
N ARG A 96 -6.39 37.22 -15.12
CA ARG A 96 -7.31 37.00 -14.00
C ARG A 96 -7.97 35.63 -14.05
N GLU A 97 -8.43 35.18 -15.21
CA GLU A 97 -8.98 33.84 -15.41
C GLU A 97 -7.98 32.75 -15.00
N TYR A 98 -6.72 32.86 -15.44
CA TYR A 98 -5.67 31.90 -15.14
C TYR A 98 -5.35 31.88 -13.64
N HIS A 99 -5.27 33.05 -12.99
CA HIS A 99 -5.10 33.14 -11.54
C HIS A 99 -6.24 32.47 -10.77
N LEU A 100 -7.51 32.69 -11.19
CA LEU A 100 -8.66 32.06 -10.57
C LEU A 100 -8.66 30.54 -10.77
N ALA A 101 -8.27 30.07 -11.96
CA ALA A 101 -8.19 28.65 -12.24
C ALA A 101 -7.06 27.97 -11.43
N ILE A 102 -5.89 28.61 -11.30
CA ILE A 102 -4.80 28.13 -10.42
C ILE A 102 -5.31 28.02 -8.98
N LYS A 103 -6.00 29.05 -8.47
CA LYS A 103 -6.58 29.04 -7.12
C LYS A 103 -7.57 27.89 -6.95
N ALA A 104 -8.50 27.72 -7.89
CA ALA A 104 -9.50 26.66 -7.84
C ALA A 104 -8.85 25.26 -7.86
N LYS A 105 -7.87 25.03 -8.73
CA LYS A 105 -7.15 23.74 -8.81
C LYS A 105 -6.29 23.48 -7.59
N SER A 106 -5.70 24.51 -6.98
CA SER A 106 -4.95 24.38 -5.73
C SER A 106 -5.87 23.99 -4.57
N THR A 107 -7.07 24.58 -4.50
CA THR A 107 -8.11 24.16 -3.55
C THR A 107 -8.54 22.70 -3.79
N GLN A 108 -8.71 22.29 -5.05
CA GLN A 108 -9.03 20.90 -5.39
C GLN A 108 -7.95 19.93 -4.90
N VAL A 109 -6.67 20.26 -5.07
CA VAL A 109 -5.55 19.46 -4.54
C VAL A 109 -5.65 19.31 -3.02
N ASN A 110 -5.87 20.40 -2.28
CA ASN A 110 -6.01 20.35 -0.83
C ASN A 110 -7.20 19.47 -0.40
N GLN A 111 -8.35 19.56 -1.08
CA GLN A 111 -9.50 18.71 -0.81
C GLN A 111 -9.21 17.23 -1.06
N LEU A 112 -8.49 16.89 -2.13
CA LEU A 112 -8.07 15.52 -2.42
C LEU A 112 -7.12 14.99 -1.33
N ILE A 113 -6.20 15.82 -0.83
CA ILE A 113 -5.32 15.46 0.28
C ILE A 113 -6.15 15.22 1.55
N ASP A 114 -7.06 16.13 1.92
CA ASP A 114 -7.87 16.03 3.13
C ASP A 114 -8.80 14.80 3.13
N GLN A 115 -9.35 14.44 1.96
CA GLN A 115 -10.20 13.26 1.80
C GLN A 115 -9.44 11.95 1.95
N ARG A 116 -8.21 11.89 1.42
CA ARG A 116 -7.40 10.66 1.36
C ARG A 116 -6.52 10.48 2.60
N PHE A 117 -6.15 11.58 3.26
CA PHE A 117 -5.33 11.61 4.46
C PHE A 117 -6.02 12.47 5.54
N PRO A 118 -7.11 11.98 6.14
CA PRO A 118 -7.80 12.73 7.17
C PRO A 118 -6.84 12.97 8.34
N ILE A 119 -6.42 14.23 8.51
CA ILE A 119 -5.61 14.62 9.65
C ILE A 119 -6.43 14.30 10.92
N PRO A 120 -5.90 13.45 11.83
CA PRO A 120 -6.61 13.09 13.04
C PRO A 120 -7.03 14.34 13.83
N ARG A 121 -8.25 14.34 14.37
CA ARG A 121 -8.85 15.54 15.02
C ARG A 121 -7.98 16.16 16.11
N TRP A 122 -7.12 15.38 16.76
CA TRP A 122 -6.20 15.87 17.81
C TRP A 122 -5.02 16.70 17.29
N VAL A 123 -4.63 16.59 16.01
CA VAL A 123 -3.56 17.43 15.42
C VAL A 123 -4.08 18.83 15.07
N ARG A 124 -5.40 18.99 14.92
CA ARG A 124 -6.04 20.27 14.58
C ARG A 124 -6.16 21.25 15.76
N ASN A 125 -6.02 20.79 17.00
CA ASN A 125 -6.28 21.59 18.21
C ASN A 125 -5.01 22.19 18.87
N THR A 126 -3.89 22.21 18.14
CA THR A 126 -2.57 22.67 18.63
C THR A 126 -2.05 23.92 17.90
N ARG A 127 -2.92 24.73 17.31
CA ARG A 127 -2.58 26.06 16.77
C ARG A 127 -3.56 27.12 17.24
#